data_AF-A0A317CUA9-F1
#
_entry.id   AF-A0A317CUA9-F1
#
_cell.length_a   1.000
_cell.length_b   1.000
_cell.length_c   1.000
_cell.angle_alpha   90.00
_cell.angle_beta   90.00
_cell.angle_gamma   90.00
#
_symmetry.space_group_name_H-M   'P 1'
#
loop_
_entity.id
_entity.type
_entity.pdbx_description
1 polymer ?
#
loop_
_entity_poly.entity_id
_entity_poly.type
_entity_poly.pdbx_seq_one_letter_code
_entity_poly.pdbx_strand_id
1 'polypeptide(L)'
;MQIDNVSGEKTYGQGDHSFKTAGGIEGIRALVTDFYHQMDTLPEASHIRSLHPADQEESIDKLARFLTGWMGGPSLYDEKYGRISIPGAHYHIDIGIAERDAWLLCMERALELQTSYPQDFRDYLMKQLSFPANLCRNRD
;
A
#
# COMPACT_ATOMS: atom_id res chain seq x y z
N MET A 1 -21.45 -38.29 -11.47
CA MET A 1 -20.40 -37.94 -10.48
C MET A 1 -19.59 -36.84 -11.12
N GLN A 2 -19.93 -35.59 -10.81
CA GLN A 2 -19.22 -34.42 -11.31
C GLN A 2 -17.94 -34.31 -10.49
N ILE A 3 -16.81 -34.37 -11.18
CA ILE A 3 -15.49 -34.17 -10.59
C ILE A 3 -15.37 -32.66 -10.42
N ASP A 4 -15.66 -32.20 -9.20
CA ASP A 4 -15.46 -30.81 -8.80
C ASP A 4 -13.97 -30.52 -8.93
N ASN A 5 -13.65 -29.67 -9.90
CA ASN A 5 -12.30 -29.31 -10.25
C ASN A 5 -11.66 -28.62 -9.05
N VAL A 6 -10.55 -29.22 -8.59
CA VAL A 6 -9.66 -28.83 -7.52
C VAL A 6 -9.59 -27.30 -7.36
N SER A 7 -9.87 -26.84 -6.15
CA SER A 7 -9.57 -25.49 -5.67
C SER A 7 -8.10 -25.17 -5.94
N GLY A 8 -7.80 -24.54 -7.08
CA GLY A 8 -6.47 -24.03 -7.37
C GLY A 8 -6.07 -23.07 -6.24
N GLU A 9 -4.88 -23.25 -5.68
CA GLU A 9 -4.30 -22.33 -4.71
C GLU A 9 -4.49 -20.90 -5.22
N LYS A 10 -5.29 -20.11 -4.51
CA LYS A 10 -5.43 -18.70 -4.86
C LYS A 10 -4.10 -18.03 -4.56
N THR A 11 -3.42 -17.56 -5.59
CA THR A 11 -2.20 -16.77 -5.45
C THR A 11 -2.57 -15.30 -5.24
N TYR A 12 -1.81 -14.56 -4.44
CA TYR A 12 -1.99 -13.12 -4.29
C TYR A 12 -1.92 -12.39 -5.64
N GLY A 13 -2.67 -11.29 -5.78
CA GLY A 13 -2.77 -10.51 -7.02
C GLY A 13 -3.75 -11.07 -8.07
N GLN A 14 -4.45 -12.17 -7.77
CA GLN A 14 -5.50 -12.71 -8.63
C GLN A 14 -6.89 -12.47 -8.03
N GLY A 15 -7.77 -11.82 -8.79
CA GLY A 15 -9.12 -11.48 -8.34
C GLY A 15 -9.09 -10.69 -7.02
N ASP A 16 -10.03 -10.98 -6.13
CA ASP A 16 -10.15 -10.33 -4.82
C ASP A 16 -9.34 -11.01 -3.70
N HIS A 17 -8.41 -11.90 -4.04
CA HIS A 17 -7.74 -12.72 -3.04
C HIS A 17 -6.90 -11.89 -2.07
N SER A 18 -6.08 -10.96 -2.58
CA SER A 18 -5.29 -10.06 -1.74
C SER A 18 -6.18 -9.16 -0.87
N PHE A 19 -7.28 -8.64 -1.43
CA PHE A 19 -8.25 -7.84 -0.69
C PHE A 19 -8.88 -8.61 0.48
N LYS A 20 -9.28 -9.87 0.26
CA LYS A 20 -9.81 -10.74 1.31
C LYS A 20 -8.78 -11.06 2.37
N THR A 21 -7.54 -11.39 1.96
CA THR A 21 -6.44 -11.68 2.90
C THR A 21 -6.07 -10.46 3.73
N ALA A 22 -6.17 -9.26 3.16
CA ALA A 22 -5.94 -8.00 3.88
C ALA A 22 -7.08 -7.63 4.87
N GLY A 23 -8.13 -8.44 5.00
CA GLY A 23 -9.27 -8.12 5.87
C GLY A 23 -10.25 -7.12 5.27
N GLY A 24 -10.26 -6.99 3.94
CA GLY A 24 -11.15 -6.07 3.23
C GLY A 24 -10.79 -4.60 3.47
N ILE A 25 -11.78 -3.71 3.34
CA ILE A 25 -11.61 -2.25 3.45
C ILE A 25 -11.04 -1.87 4.83
N GLU A 26 -11.58 -2.44 5.90
CA GLU A 26 -11.18 -2.09 7.26
C GLU A 26 -9.74 -2.51 7.57
N GLY A 27 -9.33 -3.71 7.16
CA GLY A 27 -7.95 -4.16 7.37
C GLY A 27 -6.94 -3.37 6.52
N ILE A 28 -7.31 -2.99 5.30
CA ILE A 28 -6.47 -2.10 4.48
C ILE A 28 -6.35 -0.71 5.10
N ARG A 29 -7.45 -0.15 5.63
CA ARG A 29 -7.41 1.14 6.33
C ARG A 29 -6.56 1.07 7.60
N ALA A 30 -6.63 -0.04 8.34
CA ALA A 30 -5.76 -0.27 9.51
C ALA A 30 -4.28 -0.30 9.11
N LEU A 31 -3.90 -1.09 8.10
CA LEU A 31 -2.53 -1.12 7.56
C LEU A 31 -2.04 0.29 7.18
N VAL A 32 -2.87 1.07 6.48
CA VAL A 32 -2.50 2.42 6.04
C VAL A 32 -2.38 3.39 7.22
N THR A 33 -3.24 3.25 8.23
CA THR A 33 -3.14 4.04 9.46
C THR A 33 -1.81 3.76 10.17
N ASP A 34 -1.44 2.48 10.31
CA ASP A 34 -0.15 2.09 10.87
C ASP A 34 1.02 2.60 10.01
N PHE A 35 0.91 2.56 8.68
CA PHE A 35 1.91 3.13 7.78
C PHE A 35 2.18 4.62 8.04
N TYR A 36 1.12 5.45 8.19
CA TYR A 36 1.30 6.86 8.50
C TYR A 36 1.77 7.10 9.93
N HIS A 37 1.40 6.22 10.88
CA HIS A 37 1.97 6.25 12.23
C HIS A 37 3.48 5.97 12.23
N GLN A 38 3.94 4.99 11.45
CA GLN A 38 5.38 4.72 11.26
C GLN A 38 6.08 5.92 10.62
N MET A 39 5.46 6.56 9.62
CA MET A 39 6.00 7.77 9.00
C MET A 39 6.13 8.93 9.98
N ASP A 40 5.23 9.05 10.96
CA ASP A 40 5.26 10.11 11.97
C ASP A 40 6.30 9.88 13.06
N THR A 41 6.67 8.62 13.31
CA THR A 41 7.47 8.21 14.48
C THR A 41 8.90 7.80 14.16
N LEU A 42 9.16 7.24 12.98
CA LEU A 42 10.49 6.80 12.59
C LEU A 42 11.40 8.00 12.24
N PRO A 43 12.57 8.15 12.90
CA PRO A 43 13.53 9.20 12.55
C PRO A 43 13.94 9.19 11.07
N GLU A 44 14.06 8.01 10.48
CA GLU A 44 14.40 7.78 9.07
C GLU A 44 13.33 8.33 8.11
N ALA A 45 12.08 8.43 8.57
CA ALA A 45 10.95 8.93 7.79
C ALA A 45 10.70 10.43 7.99
N SER A 46 11.45 11.11 8.86
CA SER A 46 11.23 12.53 9.18
C SER A 46 11.20 13.45 7.95
N HIS A 47 12.07 13.19 6.96
CA HIS A 47 12.06 13.94 5.72
C HIS A 47 10.77 13.72 4.91
N ILE A 48 10.39 12.47 4.63
CA ILE A 48 9.16 12.21 3.86
C ILE A 48 7.91 12.65 4.62
N ARG A 49 7.93 12.62 5.97
CA ARG A 49 6.86 13.14 6.81
C ARG A 49 6.65 14.64 6.62
N SER A 50 7.74 15.40 6.46
CA SER A 50 7.69 16.85 6.22
C SER A 50 7.08 17.24 4.87
N LEU A 51 7.04 16.29 3.92
CA LEU A 51 6.39 16.46 2.61
C LEU A 51 4.88 16.22 2.65
N HIS A 52 4.35 15.71 3.77
CA HIS A 52 2.93 15.44 3.96
C HIS A 52 2.27 16.53 4.82
N PRO A 53 0.96 16.79 4.65
CA PRO A 53 0.23 17.70 5.52
C PRO A 53 0.30 17.27 7.01
N ALA A 54 0.06 18.21 7.92
CA ALA A 54 0.03 17.92 9.34
C ALA A 54 -1.11 16.94 9.68
N ASP A 55 -2.31 17.20 9.14
CA ASP A 55 -3.43 16.27 9.17
C ASP A 55 -3.27 15.19 8.08
N GLN A 56 -3.21 13.94 8.52
CA GLN A 56 -2.97 12.79 7.65
C GLN A 56 -4.26 12.13 7.14
N GLU A 57 -5.45 12.57 7.57
CA GLU A 57 -6.72 11.87 7.29
C GLU A 57 -6.98 11.73 5.78
N GLU A 58 -6.74 12.79 4.99
CA GLU A 58 -6.89 12.71 3.53
C GLU A 58 -5.85 11.79 2.88
N SER A 59 -4.61 11.81 3.38
CA SER A 59 -3.52 10.95 2.91
C SER A 59 -3.78 9.47 3.22
N ILE A 60 -4.35 9.18 4.39
CA ILE A 60 -4.85 7.85 4.80
C ILE A 60 -5.99 7.41 3.88
N ASP A 61 -7.01 8.24 3.69
CA ASP A 61 -8.17 7.89 2.85
C ASP A 61 -7.75 7.62 1.40
N LYS A 62 -6.87 8.44 0.82
CA LYS A 62 -6.32 8.23 -0.53
C LYS A 62 -5.59 6.89 -0.64
N LEU A 63 -4.63 6.62 0.24
CA LEU A 63 -3.84 5.39 0.14
C LEU A 63 -4.69 4.14 0.44
N ALA A 64 -5.59 4.18 1.41
CA ALA A 64 -6.47 3.06 1.73
C ALA A 64 -7.43 2.71 0.58
N ARG A 65 -8.01 3.72 -0.07
CA ARG A 65 -8.86 3.52 -1.25
C ARG A 65 -8.08 3.01 -2.45
N PHE A 66 -6.88 3.56 -2.66
CA PHE A 66 -6.00 3.09 -3.72
C PHE A 66 -5.66 1.61 -3.52
N LEU A 67 -5.20 1.23 -2.33
CA LEU A 67 -4.86 -0.15 -2.00
C LEU A 67 -6.08 -1.09 -2.04
N THR A 68 -7.26 -0.61 -1.69
CA THR A 68 -8.51 -1.38 -1.82
C THR A 68 -8.73 -1.86 -3.25
N GLY A 69 -8.68 -0.96 -4.23
CA GLY A 69 -8.80 -1.33 -5.64
C GLY A 69 -7.60 -2.13 -6.15
N TRP A 70 -6.39 -1.72 -5.76
CA TRP A 70 -5.14 -2.38 -6.17
C TRP A 70 -5.05 -3.85 -5.72
N MET A 71 -5.62 -4.20 -4.56
CA MET A 71 -5.69 -5.58 -4.06
C MET A 71 -6.89 -6.39 -4.61
N GLY A 72 -7.65 -5.84 -5.57
CA GLY A 72 -8.78 -6.50 -6.23
C GLY A 72 -10.13 -6.29 -5.56
N GLY A 73 -10.23 -5.32 -4.64
CA GLY A 73 -11.49 -4.84 -4.08
C GLY A 73 -12.18 -3.80 -4.99
N PRO A 74 -13.21 -3.11 -4.49
CA PRO A 74 -13.89 -2.05 -5.24
C PRO A 74 -12.94 -0.87 -5.57
N SER A 75 -13.17 -0.22 -6.71
CA SER A 75 -12.35 0.90 -7.20
C SER A 75 -12.66 2.23 -6.50
N LEU A 76 -12.61 2.25 -5.17
CA LEU A 76 -13.02 3.38 -4.33
C LEU A 76 -12.19 4.65 -4.53
N TYR A 77 -10.95 4.52 -5.03
CA TYR A 77 -10.11 5.67 -5.36
C TYR A 77 -10.66 6.38 -6.58
N ASP A 78 -10.86 5.65 -7.67
CA ASP A 78 -11.37 6.19 -8.93
C ASP A 78 -12.76 6.83 -8.76
N GLU A 79 -13.62 6.22 -7.92
CA GLU A 79 -14.96 6.75 -7.61
C GLU A 79 -14.92 8.12 -6.91
N LYS A 80 -13.94 8.37 -6.03
CA LYS A 80 -13.87 9.60 -5.22
C LYS A 80 -12.91 10.65 -5.79
N TYR A 81 -11.76 10.22 -6.28
CA TYR A 81 -10.63 11.08 -6.67
C TYR A 81 -10.33 11.03 -8.18
N GLY A 82 -10.98 10.12 -8.93
CA GLY A 82 -10.71 9.91 -10.35
C GLY A 82 -9.46 9.08 -10.61
N ARG A 83 -9.19 8.83 -11.89
CA ARG A 83 -8.09 7.97 -12.34
C ARG A 83 -6.75 8.58 -11.98
N ILE A 84 -5.83 7.75 -11.49
CA ILE A 84 -4.47 8.16 -11.11
C ILE A 84 -3.41 7.49 -11.98
N SER A 85 -2.37 8.26 -12.33
CA SER A 85 -1.07 7.71 -12.71
C SER A 85 -0.15 7.83 -11.50
N ILE A 86 0.38 6.70 -11.00
CA ILE A 86 1.18 6.68 -9.77
C ILE A 86 2.39 7.62 -9.87
N PRO A 87 3.27 7.54 -10.89
CA PRO A 87 4.37 8.49 -11.02
C PRO A 87 3.89 9.92 -11.26
N GLY A 88 2.81 10.10 -12.05
CA GLY A 88 2.26 11.42 -12.35
C GLY A 88 1.75 12.17 -11.11
N ALA A 89 1.15 11.44 -10.17
CA ALA A 89 0.68 12.01 -8.91
C ALA A 89 1.83 12.45 -7.99
N HIS A 90 3.04 11.86 -8.15
CA HIS A 90 4.20 12.13 -7.31
C HIS A 90 5.23 13.06 -7.96
N TYR A 91 5.06 13.40 -9.25
CA TYR A 91 6.06 14.12 -10.04
C TYR A 91 6.47 15.49 -9.47
N HIS A 92 5.57 16.13 -8.70
CA HIS A 92 5.80 17.44 -8.09
C HIS A 92 6.62 17.40 -6.78
N ILE A 93 7.03 16.20 -6.35
CA ILE A 93 7.79 15.93 -5.14
C ILE A 93 9.17 15.42 -5.56
N ASP A 94 10.25 15.92 -4.95
CA ASP A 94 11.59 15.40 -5.20
C ASP A 94 11.79 14.06 -4.47
N ILE A 95 11.65 12.95 -5.20
CA ILE A 95 11.76 11.58 -4.68
C ILE A 95 13.03 10.94 -5.21
N GLY A 96 14.02 10.78 -4.34
CA GLY A 96 15.24 10.03 -4.58
C GLY A 96 15.23 8.65 -3.92
N ILE A 97 16.43 8.07 -3.80
CA ILE A 97 16.62 6.75 -3.15
C ILE A 97 16.16 6.79 -1.70
N ALA A 98 16.57 7.81 -0.95
CA ALA A 98 16.30 7.93 0.49
C ALA A 98 14.79 8.03 0.78
N GLU A 99 14.05 8.82 0.02
CA GLU A 99 12.60 9.00 0.20
C GLU A 99 11.84 7.71 -0.11
N ARG A 100 12.23 7.02 -1.19
CA ARG A 100 11.66 5.72 -1.57
C ARG A 100 11.95 4.65 -0.51
N ASP A 101 13.17 4.59 0.00
CA ASP A 101 13.55 3.61 1.01
C ASP A 101 12.88 3.89 2.37
N ALA A 102 12.77 5.16 2.77
CA ALA A 102 12.01 5.55 3.96
C ALA A 102 10.51 5.19 3.83
N TRP A 103 9.91 5.40 2.66
CA TRP A 103 8.52 5.01 2.42
C TRP A 103 8.33 3.49 2.54
N LEU A 104 9.24 2.71 1.96
CA LEU A 104 9.20 1.25 2.05
C LEU A 104 9.44 0.76 3.48
N LEU A 105 10.32 1.41 4.24
CA LEU A 105 10.54 1.11 5.66
C LEU A 105 9.25 1.31 6.46
N CYS A 106 8.52 2.42 6.27
CA CYS A 106 7.25 2.64 6.94
C CYS A 106 6.23 1.54 6.63
N MET A 107 6.16 1.08 5.38
CA MET A 107 5.25 0.01 4.97
C MET A 107 5.66 -1.34 5.58
N GLU A 108 6.97 -1.64 5.60
CA GLU A 108 7.51 -2.84 6.26
C GLU A 108 7.10 -2.89 7.74
N ARG A 109 7.37 -1.80 8.48
CA ARG A 109 7.00 -1.69 9.90
C ARG A 109 5.50 -1.79 10.13
N ALA A 110 4.68 -1.21 9.25
CA ALA A 110 3.22 -1.33 9.34
C ALA A 110 2.73 -2.77 9.10
N LEU A 111 3.33 -3.49 8.16
CA LEU A 111 3.03 -4.90 7.90
C LEU A 111 3.48 -5.82 9.05
N GLU A 112 4.57 -5.49 9.76
CA GLU A 112 4.98 -6.22 10.96
C GLU A 112 3.90 -6.19 12.06
N LEU A 113 3.13 -5.09 12.15
CA LEU A 113 2.03 -4.95 13.11
C LEU A 113 0.76 -5.74 12.71
N GLN A 114 0.61 -6.10 11.43
CA GLN A 114 -0.53 -6.88 10.94
C GLN A 114 -0.36 -8.37 11.22
N THR A 115 -0.48 -8.78 12.48
CA THR A 115 -0.25 -10.18 12.90
C THR A 115 -1.27 -11.17 12.34
N SER A 116 -2.41 -10.69 11.83
CA SER A 116 -3.42 -11.50 11.14
C SER A 116 -3.04 -11.81 9.69
N TYR A 117 -2.07 -11.10 9.10
CA TYR A 117 -1.64 -11.31 7.73
C TYR A 117 -0.63 -12.46 7.68
N PRO A 118 -0.84 -13.47 6.82
CA PRO A 118 0.16 -14.49 6.55
C PRO A 118 1.51 -13.87 6.17
N GLN A 119 2.63 -14.48 6.60
CA GLN A 119 3.97 -13.93 6.32
C GLN A 119 4.24 -13.83 4.82
N ASP A 120 3.87 -14.86 4.06
CA ASP A 120 3.98 -14.89 2.60
C ASP A 120 3.15 -13.78 1.93
N PHE A 121 2.02 -13.38 2.52
CA PHE A 121 1.28 -12.20 2.06
C PHE A 121 2.02 -10.89 2.30
N ARG A 122 2.62 -10.73 3.48
CA ARG A 122 3.41 -9.53 3.82
C ARG A 122 4.63 -9.40 2.91
N ASP A 123 5.32 -10.51 2.66
CA ASP A 123 6.46 -10.57 1.73
C ASP A 123 6.02 -10.26 0.29
N TYR A 124 4.88 -10.80 -0.14
CA TYR A 124 4.28 -10.48 -1.43
C TYR A 124 3.99 -8.98 -1.57
N LEU A 125 3.35 -8.36 -0.57
CA LEU A 125 3.03 -6.94 -0.58
C LEU A 125 4.29 -6.08 -0.66
N MET A 126 5.31 -6.36 0.16
CA MET A 126 6.58 -5.64 0.11
C MET A 126 7.23 -5.73 -1.27
N LYS A 127 7.29 -6.93 -1.84
CA LYS A 127 7.81 -7.13 -3.20
C LYS A 127 7.03 -6.33 -4.23
N GLN A 128 5.70 -6.39 -4.21
CA GLN A 128 4.86 -5.73 -5.20
C GLN A 128 4.87 -4.21 -5.07
N LEU A 129 4.86 -3.67 -3.84
CA LEU A 129 4.89 -2.22 -3.58
C LEU A 129 6.26 -1.60 -3.89
N SER A 130 7.34 -2.38 -3.84
CA SER A 130 8.67 -1.88 -4.20
C SER A 130 8.76 -1.39 -5.66
N PHE A 131 8.00 -2.00 -6.58
CA PHE A 131 8.01 -1.61 -7.98
C PHE A 131 7.42 -0.20 -8.23
N PRO A 132 6.16 0.10 -7.88
CA PRO A 132 5.61 1.45 -8.05
C PRO A 132 6.34 2.49 -7.20
N ALA A 133 6.84 2.15 -5.99
CA ALA A 133 7.67 3.06 -5.21
C ALA A 133 8.94 3.48 -5.95
N ASN A 134 9.58 2.54 -6.65
CA ASN A 134 10.72 2.86 -7.52
C ASN A 134 10.33 3.70 -8.74
N LEU A 135 9.14 3.48 -9.32
CA LEU A 135 8.66 4.29 -10.46
C LEU A 135 8.32 5.75 -10.07
N CYS A 136 8.04 6.03 -8.81
CA CYS A 136 7.80 7.41 -8.33
C CYS A 136 9.08 8.25 -8.24
N ARG A 137 10.27 7.62 -8.26
CA ARG A 137 11.53 8.35 -8.18
C ARG A 137 11.74 9.24 -9.41
N ASN A 138 12.16 10.46 -9.17
CA ASN A 138 12.49 11.46 -10.21
C ASN A 138 13.84 12.15 -9.95
N ARG A 139 14.56 11.72 -8.91
CA ARG A 139 15.91 12.16 -8.54
C ARG A 139 16.80 10.94 -8.32
N ASP A 140 18.06 11.06 -8.72
CA ASP A 140 19.09 10.03 -8.50
C ASP A 140 19.58 10.01 -7.04
#